data_AF-R7I028-F1
#
_entry.id   AF-R7I028-F1
#
_cell.length_a   1.000
_cell.length_b   1.000
_cell.length_c   1.000
_cell.angle_alpha   90.00
_cell.angle_beta   90.00
_cell.angle_gamma   90.00
#
_symmetry.space_group_name_H-M   'P 1'
#
loop_
_entity.id
_entity.type
_entity.pdbx_description
1 polymer ?
#
loop_
_entity_poly.entity_id
_entity_poly.type
_entity_poly.pdbx_seq_one_letter_code
_entity_poly.pdbx_strand_id
1 'polypeptide(L)'
;MIIINNSIQLKNFGKYKLVTSLNTFDNKHEPIFVSTIKENNKFKTILINNKNNLVGINSFKIQGNTFNGCNMNALLNNNKHTGLGEIMRLISIIDMIENNLQKIQIFSLSKATPFHLKYKFKPINYQTEKLNFNKDLPMELTIQDIKANKTFFNTLFAKHKINYRI
;
A
#
# COMPACT_ATOMS: atom_id res chain seq x y z
N MET A 1 15.24 -13.96 -23.10
CA MET A 1 15.28 -13.27 -21.79
C MET A 1 14.31 -12.10 -21.85
N ILE A 2 13.11 -12.23 -21.25
CA ILE A 2 12.12 -11.14 -21.25
C ILE A 2 12.62 -10.09 -20.25
N ILE A 3 13.00 -8.92 -20.75
CA ILE A 3 13.34 -7.77 -19.92
C ILE A 3 12.02 -7.26 -19.32
N ILE A 4 11.75 -7.66 -18.08
CA ILE A 4 10.64 -7.07 -17.32
C ILE A 4 11.12 -5.68 -16.90
N ASN A 5 10.57 -4.65 -17.54
CA ASN A 5 10.82 -3.28 -17.16
C ASN A 5 10.08 -3.01 -15.83
N ASN A 6 10.83 -2.88 -14.73
CA ASN A 6 10.30 -2.58 -13.39
C ASN A 6 10.13 -1.06 -13.16
N SER A 7 10.07 -0.28 -14.24
CA SER A 7 9.81 1.16 -14.15
C SER A 7 8.37 1.43 -13.71
N ILE A 8 8.22 2.35 -12.77
CA ILE A 8 6.92 2.80 -12.28
C ILE A 8 6.36 3.79 -13.30
N GLN A 9 5.18 3.51 -13.82
CA GLN A 9 4.46 4.47 -14.67
C GLN A 9 3.38 5.18 -13.85
N LEU A 10 3.49 6.49 -13.77
CA LEU A 10 2.55 7.37 -13.10
C LEU A 10 1.67 8.08 -14.13
N LYS A 11 0.37 8.19 -13.88
CA LYS A 11 -0.55 9.00 -14.69
C LYS A 11 -1.41 9.89 -13.82
N ASN A 12 -1.85 10.99 -14.40
CA ASN A 12 -2.74 11.94 -13.74
C ASN A 12 -4.20 11.46 -13.82
N PHE A 13 -4.86 11.40 -12.67
CA PHE A 13 -6.30 11.26 -12.52
C PHE A 13 -6.85 12.56 -11.92
N GLY A 14 -7.20 13.52 -12.77
CA GLY A 14 -7.44 14.89 -12.34
C GLY A 14 -6.14 15.49 -11.78
N LYS A 15 -6.18 16.01 -10.55
CA LYS A 15 -5.00 16.59 -9.89
C LYS A 15 -4.04 15.58 -9.25
N TYR A 16 -4.39 14.30 -9.23
CA TYR A 16 -3.60 13.27 -8.53
C TYR A 16 -2.76 12.43 -9.49
N LYS A 17 -1.49 12.25 -9.19
CA LYS A 17 -0.53 11.45 -9.95
C LYS A 17 -0.38 10.07 -9.30
N LEU A 18 -0.92 9.02 -9.91
CA LEU A 18 -1.02 7.67 -9.29
C LEU A 18 -0.29 6.60 -10.11
N VAL A 19 0.16 5.54 -9.44
CA VAL A 19 0.79 4.37 -10.09
C VAL A 19 -0.23 3.63 -10.97
N THR A 20 -0.01 3.62 -12.29
CA THR A 20 -0.92 2.97 -13.26
C THR A 20 -0.35 1.70 -13.90
N SER A 21 0.96 1.53 -13.86
CA SER A 21 1.61 0.31 -14.32
C SER A 21 2.92 0.14 -13.57
N LEU A 22 3.08 -1.04 -12.97
CA LEU A 22 4.31 -1.47 -12.32
C LEU A 22 4.36 -2.99 -12.33
N ASN A 23 5.47 -3.55 -12.81
CA ASN A 23 5.80 -4.96 -12.61
C ASN A 23 6.65 -5.11 -11.35
N THR A 24 6.23 -6.00 -10.47
CA THR A 24 6.88 -6.28 -9.18
C THR A 24 6.80 -7.78 -8.89
N PHE A 25 7.30 -8.21 -7.73
CA PHE A 25 7.37 -9.60 -7.34
C PHE A 25 6.86 -9.77 -5.93
N ASP A 26 6.13 -10.85 -5.68
CA ASP A 26 5.68 -11.20 -4.34
C ASP A 26 6.83 -11.85 -3.52
N ASN A 27 6.58 -12.27 -2.28
CA ASN A 27 7.57 -12.92 -1.42
C ASN A 27 8.06 -14.29 -1.95
N LYS A 28 7.32 -14.91 -2.87
CA LYS A 28 7.67 -16.16 -3.53
C LYS A 28 8.41 -15.91 -4.85
N HIS A 29 8.71 -14.65 -5.17
CA HIS A 29 9.27 -14.22 -6.44
C HIS A 29 8.36 -14.49 -7.64
N GLU A 30 7.04 -14.57 -7.41
CA GLU A 30 6.07 -14.65 -8.48
C GLU A 30 5.78 -13.23 -9.04
N PRO A 31 5.69 -13.05 -10.37
CA PRO A 31 5.40 -11.76 -10.97
C PRO A 31 4.00 -11.26 -10.60
N ILE A 32 3.93 -9.98 -10.21
CA ILE A 32 2.71 -9.24 -9.92
C ILE A 32 2.71 -7.96 -10.74
N PHE A 33 1.64 -7.74 -11.48
CA PHE A 33 1.34 -6.47 -12.12
C PHE A 33 0.47 -5.62 -11.20
N VAL A 34 0.82 -4.34 -11.06
CA VAL A 34 0.10 -3.36 -10.27
C VAL A 34 -0.49 -2.29 -11.18
N SER A 35 -1.74 -1.94 -10.95
CA SER A 35 -2.37 -0.77 -11.59
C SER A 35 -3.32 -0.07 -10.62
N THR A 36 -3.39 1.25 -10.68
CA THR A 36 -4.43 2.03 -10.00
C THR A 36 -5.42 2.55 -11.02
N ILE A 37 -6.70 2.31 -10.75
CA ILE A 37 -7.83 2.76 -11.56
C ILE A 37 -8.72 3.69 -10.72
N LYS A 38 -9.47 4.56 -11.41
CA LYS A 38 -10.52 5.38 -10.82
C LYS A 38 -11.86 4.67 -10.97
N GLU A 39 -12.61 4.54 -9.88
CA GLU A 39 -13.94 3.94 -9.84
C GLU A 39 -14.88 4.90 -9.09
N ASN A 40 -15.76 5.58 -9.83
CA ASN A 40 -16.62 6.63 -9.30
C ASN A 40 -15.81 7.71 -8.55
N ASN A 41 -16.10 7.88 -7.26
CA ASN A 41 -15.44 8.83 -6.35
C ASN A 41 -14.33 8.18 -5.51
N LYS A 42 -13.78 7.05 -5.96
CA LYS A 42 -12.72 6.29 -5.29
C LYS A 42 -11.62 5.92 -6.28
N PHE A 43 -10.46 5.57 -5.72
CA PHE A 43 -9.37 4.92 -6.43
C PHE A 43 -9.24 3.47 -5.94
N LYS A 44 -8.73 2.62 -6.81
CA LYS A 44 -8.52 1.20 -6.53
C LYS A 44 -7.19 0.77 -7.11
N THR A 45 -6.24 0.42 -6.25
CA THR A 45 -5.04 -0.31 -6.66
C THR A 45 -5.40 -1.78 -6.76
N ILE A 46 -5.06 -2.39 -7.89
CA ILE A 46 -5.28 -3.81 -8.18
C ILE A 46 -3.93 -4.51 -8.37
N LEU A 47 -3.86 -5.76 -7.92
CA LEU A 47 -2.74 -6.67 -8.14
C LEU A 47 -3.20 -7.82 -9.02
N ILE A 48 -2.53 -8.03 -10.15
CA ILE A 48 -2.82 -9.10 -11.11
C ILE A 48 -1.60 -10.03 -11.16
N ASN A 49 -1.80 -11.35 -11.06
CA ASN A 49 -0.70 -12.31 -11.17
C ASN A 49 -0.37 -12.67 -12.63
N ASN A 50 0.71 -13.42 -12.83
CA ASN A 50 1.12 -13.95 -14.15
C ASN A 50 0.06 -14.80 -14.88
N LYS A 51 -0.96 -15.29 -14.17
CA LYS A 51 -2.10 -16.03 -14.72
C LYS A 51 -3.30 -15.10 -15.03
N ASN A 52 -3.10 -13.79 -15.03
CA ASN A 52 -4.13 -12.76 -15.22
C ASN A 52 -5.28 -12.78 -14.19
N ASN A 53 -5.06 -13.37 -13.01
CA ASN A 53 -6.04 -13.35 -11.93
C ASN A 53 -5.86 -12.11 -11.06
N LEU A 54 -6.97 -11.49 -10.66
CA LEU A 54 -6.98 -10.45 -9.65
C LEU A 54 -6.72 -11.06 -8.26
N VAL A 55 -5.56 -10.75 -7.67
CA VAL A 55 -5.10 -11.36 -6.41
C VAL A 55 -5.09 -10.41 -5.22
N GLY A 56 -5.21 -9.10 -5.47
CA GLY A 56 -5.22 -8.09 -4.42
C GLY A 56 -5.94 -6.83 -4.86
N ILE A 57 -6.63 -6.19 -3.90
CA ILE A 57 -7.30 -4.91 -4.08
C ILE A 57 -7.02 -4.03 -2.87
N ASN A 58 -6.73 -2.75 -3.10
CA ASN A 58 -6.75 -1.69 -2.10
C ASN A 58 -7.64 -0.55 -2.59
N SER A 59 -8.81 -0.37 -1.98
CA SER A 59 -9.71 0.75 -2.30
C SER A 59 -9.49 1.93 -1.37
N PHE A 60 -9.38 3.14 -1.93
CA PHE A 60 -9.06 4.37 -1.19
C PHE A 60 -9.68 5.63 -1.79
N LYS A 61 -9.58 6.73 -1.04
CA LYS A 61 -9.90 8.10 -1.46
C LYS A 61 -8.76 9.03 -1.08
N ILE A 62 -8.60 10.13 -1.80
CA ILE A 62 -7.73 11.22 -1.38
C ILE A 62 -8.62 12.43 -1.05
N GLN A 63 -8.55 12.90 0.19
CA GLN A 63 -9.31 14.04 0.68
C GLN A 63 -8.36 15.03 1.37
N GLY A 64 -8.30 16.26 0.86
CA GLY A 64 -7.28 17.22 1.29
C GLY A 64 -5.87 16.64 1.09
N ASN A 65 -5.08 16.62 2.17
CA ASN A 65 -3.72 16.08 2.19
C ASN A 65 -3.65 14.67 2.78
N THR A 66 -4.76 13.94 2.80
CA THR A 66 -4.84 12.62 3.43
C THR A 66 -5.26 11.54 2.43
N PHE A 67 -4.49 10.44 2.41
CA PHE A 67 -4.88 9.19 1.79
C PHE A 67 -5.81 8.43 2.75
N ASN A 68 -7.11 8.44 2.46
CA ASN A 68 -8.17 7.95 3.34
C ASN A 68 -8.76 6.64 2.86
N GLY A 69 -8.92 5.72 3.79
CA GLY A 69 -9.52 4.43 3.51
C GLY A 69 -8.54 3.55 2.73
N CYS A 70 -8.53 2.28 3.10
CA CYS A 70 -7.58 1.29 2.61
C CYS A 70 -8.23 -0.08 2.78
N ASN A 71 -9.35 -0.31 2.09
CA ASN A 71 -9.97 -1.62 2.14
C ASN A 71 -9.09 -2.57 1.33
N MET A 72 -8.15 -3.20 2.04
CA MET A 72 -7.20 -4.15 1.50
C MET A 72 -7.75 -5.56 1.62
N ASN A 73 -7.78 -6.25 0.49
CA ASN A 73 -8.13 -7.64 0.44
C ASN A 73 -7.15 -8.39 -0.47
N ALA A 74 -6.55 -9.47 0.06
CA ALA A 74 -5.84 -10.45 -0.73
C ALA A 74 -6.83 -11.58 -1.06
N LEU A 75 -7.22 -11.67 -2.33
CA LEU A 75 -8.45 -12.37 -2.76
C LEU A 75 -8.33 -13.89 -2.89
N LEU A 76 -7.14 -14.45 -2.70
CA LEU A 76 -6.94 -15.90 -2.78
C LEU A 76 -6.70 -16.47 -1.38
N ASN A 77 -7.52 -17.43 -0.98
CA ASN A 77 -7.59 -18.02 0.36
C ASN A 77 -6.26 -18.63 0.86
N ASN A 78 -5.31 -18.93 -0.05
CA ASN A 78 -4.00 -19.52 0.27
C ASN A 78 -2.81 -18.53 0.20
N ASN A 79 -3.07 -17.22 0.11
CA ASN A 79 -2.03 -16.19 -0.04
C ASN A 79 -1.59 -15.52 1.27
N LYS A 80 -1.76 -16.20 2.42
CA LYS A 80 -1.11 -15.71 3.66
C LYS A 80 0.40 -15.65 3.43
N HIS A 81 1.02 -14.55 3.85
CA HIS A 81 2.47 -14.29 3.76
C HIS A 81 3.07 -14.20 2.35
N THR A 82 2.27 -14.08 1.28
CA THR A 82 2.82 -13.84 -0.07
C THR A 82 3.33 -12.42 -0.30
N GLY A 83 3.07 -11.48 0.62
CA GLY A 83 3.57 -10.11 0.48
C GLY A 83 2.67 -9.17 -0.34
N LEU A 84 1.50 -9.63 -0.81
CA LEU A 84 0.55 -8.78 -1.55
C LEU A 84 0.11 -7.55 -0.75
N GLY A 85 -0.13 -7.72 0.56
CA GLY A 85 -0.42 -6.58 1.45
C GLY A 85 0.75 -5.60 1.56
N GLU A 86 1.99 -6.11 1.60
CA GLU A 86 3.22 -5.31 1.64
C GLU A 86 3.33 -4.47 0.36
N ILE A 87 3.16 -5.09 -0.82
CA ILE A 87 3.10 -4.39 -2.10
C ILE A 87 2.04 -3.29 -2.07
N MET A 88 0.79 -3.58 -1.70
CA MET A 88 -0.27 -2.56 -1.65
C MET A 88 0.06 -1.38 -0.72
N ARG A 89 0.74 -1.63 0.41
CA ARG A 89 1.22 -0.56 1.30
C ARG A 89 2.31 0.28 0.64
N LEU A 90 3.27 -0.36 -0.03
CA LEU A 90 4.34 0.34 -0.76
C LEU A 90 3.78 1.24 -1.87
N ILE A 91 2.76 0.79 -2.60
CA ILE A 91 2.08 1.63 -3.60
C ILE A 91 1.37 2.81 -2.94
N SER A 92 0.68 2.59 -1.82
CA SER A 92 0.04 3.67 -1.07
C SER A 92 1.06 4.73 -0.63
N ILE A 93 2.29 4.32 -0.28
CA ILE A 93 3.39 5.23 0.11
C ILE A 93 3.90 6.02 -1.10
N ILE A 94 4.10 5.36 -2.25
CA ILE A 94 4.49 6.05 -3.50
C ILE A 94 3.44 7.10 -3.87
N ASP A 95 2.16 6.70 -3.93
CA ASP A 95 1.06 7.60 -4.24
C ASP A 95 0.97 8.75 -3.23
N MET A 96 1.24 8.51 -1.94
CA MET A 96 1.28 9.56 -0.93
C MET A 96 2.38 10.60 -1.21
N ILE A 97 3.60 10.13 -1.50
CA ILE A 97 4.77 10.99 -1.73
C ILE A 97 4.62 11.77 -3.03
N GLU A 98 4.26 11.10 -4.13
CA GLU A 98 4.11 11.72 -5.45
C GLU A 98 3.01 12.80 -5.49
N ASN A 99 2.10 12.78 -4.53
CA ASN A 99 1.01 13.76 -4.40
C ASN A 99 1.19 14.73 -3.23
N ASN A 100 2.38 14.77 -2.60
CA ASN A 100 2.66 15.64 -1.44
C ASN A 100 1.63 15.52 -0.31
N LEU A 101 1.06 14.32 -0.11
CA LEU A 101 0.12 14.08 0.98
C LEU A 101 0.88 13.96 2.31
N GLN A 102 0.22 14.34 3.39
CA GLN A 102 0.82 14.37 4.73
C GLN A 102 0.78 13.02 5.42
N LYS A 103 -0.26 12.21 5.16
CA LYS A 103 -0.46 10.93 5.84
C LYS A 103 -1.41 9.97 5.11
N ILE A 104 -1.29 8.69 5.47
CA ILE A 104 -2.26 7.63 5.19
C ILE A 104 -3.04 7.37 6.47
N GLN A 105 -4.37 7.39 6.40
CA GLN A 105 -5.26 7.05 7.52
C GLN A 105 -6.17 5.87 7.18
N ILE A 106 -6.27 4.93 8.12
CA ILE A 106 -7.00 3.67 7.97
C ILE A 106 -7.80 3.36 9.23
N PHE A 107 -8.84 2.55 9.06
CA PHE A 107 -9.42 1.75 10.14
C PHE A 107 -8.89 0.32 9.97
N SER A 108 -8.06 -0.13 10.91
CA SER A 108 -7.47 -1.46 10.90
C SER A 108 -8.38 -2.44 11.62
N LEU A 109 -8.74 -3.55 10.98
CA LEU A 109 -9.33 -4.67 11.70
C LEU A 109 -8.37 -5.16 12.79
N SER A 110 -8.91 -5.60 13.93
CA SER A 110 -8.15 -6.24 15.02
C SER A 110 -7.02 -7.15 14.54
N LYS A 111 -7.38 -8.14 13.72
CA LYS A 111 -6.48 -9.14 13.12
C LYS A 111 -5.42 -8.58 12.17
N ALA A 112 -5.66 -7.39 11.60
CA ALA A 112 -4.75 -6.72 10.68
C ALA A 112 -3.81 -5.73 11.39
N THR A 113 -4.10 -5.38 12.65
CA THR A 113 -3.32 -4.40 13.42
C THR A 113 -1.83 -4.76 13.50
N PRO A 114 -1.42 -6.02 13.78
CA PRO A 114 0.00 -6.38 13.78
C PRO A 114 0.67 -6.16 12.42
N PHE A 115 -0.06 -6.42 11.32
CA PHE A 115 0.44 -6.12 9.98
C PHE A 115 0.68 -4.63 9.81
N HIS A 116 -0.26 -3.76 10.21
CA HIS A 116 -0.11 -2.31 10.05
C HIS A 116 0.99 -1.72 10.94
N LEU A 117 1.12 -2.18 12.18
CA LEU A 117 2.22 -1.79 13.08
C LEU A 117 3.59 -2.12 12.49
N LYS A 118 3.74 -3.27 11.82
CA LYS A 118 4.99 -3.64 11.12
C LYS A 118 5.40 -2.56 10.10
N TYR A 119 4.45 -1.96 9.40
CA TYR A 119 4.69 -0.87 8.43
C TYR A 119 4.58 0.52 9.03
N LYS A 120 4.86 0.64 10.34
CA LYS A 120 5.02 1.91 11.06
C LYS A 120 3.74 2.74 11.18
N PHE A 121 2.58 2.16 10.86
CA PHE A 121 1.31 2.78 11.24
C PHE A 121 1.22 2.84 12.76
N LYS A 122 0.66 3.93 13.28
CA LYS A 122 0.44 4.18 14.70
C LYS A 122 -1.04 4.39 14.97
N PRO A 123 -1.58 3.95 16.11
CA PRO A 123 -2.93 4.29 16.52
C PRO A 123 -3.13 5.81 16.65
N ILE A 124 -4.27 6.33 16.21
CA ILE A 124 -4.62 7.76 16.33
C ILE A 124 -5.27 8.01 17.70
N ASN A 125 -4.81 9.01 18.45
CA ASN A 125 -5.44 9.50 19.70
C ASN A 125 -5.69 8.42 20.79
N TYR A 126 -4.76 7.49 21.01
CA TYR A 126 -4.87 6.53 22.10
C TYR A 126 -4.20 7.04 23.38
N GLN A 127 -5.02 7.53 24.31
CA GLN A 127 -4.60 7.78 25.70
C GLN A 127 -4.50 6.43 26.45
N THR A 128 -3.27 6.05 26.79
CA THR A 128 -2.85 5.36 28.03
C THR A 128 -3.67 4.21 28.65
N GLU A 129 -4.39 3.39 27.89
CA GLU A 129 -4.80 2.06 28.36
C GLU A 129 -4.58 1.01 27.26
N LYS A 130 -4.13 -0.19 27.65
CA LYS A 130 -3.72 -1.32 26.79
C LYS A 130 -4.49 -1.37 25.47
N LEU A 131 -3.75 -1.47 24.35
CA LEU A 131 -4.32 -1.67 23.00
C LEU A 131 -5.38 -2.78 23.04
N ASN A 132 -6.64 -2.39 22.89
CA ASN A 132 -7.73 -3.34 22.80
C ASN A 132 -7.83 -3.84 21.36
N PHE A 133 -7.12 -4.94 21.08
CA PHE A 133 -7.16 -5.63 19.80
C PHE A 133 -8.50 -6.32 19.52
N ASN A 134 -9.58 -6.09 20.28
CA ASN A 134 -10.91 -6.65 19.99
C ASN A 134 -11.80 -5.68 19.20
N LYS A 135 -11.33 -4.48 18.89
CA LYS A 135 -12.06 -3.48 18.10
C LYS A 135 -11.22 -2.98 16.93
N ASP A 136 -11.92 -2.50 15.90
CA ASP A 136 -11.26 -1.84 14.78
C ASP A 136 -10.57 -0.56 15.25
N LEU A 137 -9.34 -0.37 14.78
CA LEU A 137 -8.40 0.60 15.32
C LEU A 137 -8.10 1.68 14.28
N PRO A 138 -8.43 2.97 14.53
CA PRO A 138 -7.98 4.04 13.66
C PRO A 138 -6.45 4.17 13.76
N MET A 139 -5.77 4.13 12.63
CA MET A 139 -4.32 4.20 12.54
C MET A 139 -3.87 5.16 11.44
N GLU A 140 -2.68 5.74 11.60
CA GLU A 140 -2.06 6.59 10.60
C GLU A 140 -0.58 6.31 10.38
N LEU A 141 -0.10 6.63 9.18
CA LEU A 141 1.31 6.67 8.81
C LEU A 141 1.59 8.03 8.18
N THR A 142 2.45 8.84 8.81
CA THR A 142 2.76 10.19 8.34
C THR A 142 3.97 10.22 7.41
N ILE A 143 4.12 11.30 6.63
CA ILE A 143 5.33 11.52 5.82
C ILE A 143 6.60 11.60 6.68
N GLN A 144 6.50 12.11 7.91
CA GLN A 144 7.62 12.16 8.84
C GLN A 144 8.02 10.75 9.30
N ASP A 145 7.04 9.90 9.62
CA ASP A 145 7.32 8.50 9.98
C ASP A 145 7.97 7.74 8.82
N ILE A 146 7.51 7.98 7.58
CA ILE A 146 8.09 7.37 6.37
C ILE A 146 9.54 7.80 6.19
N LYS A 147 9.84 9.10 6.29
CA LYS A 147 11.20 9.64 6.18
C LYS A 147 12.12 9.14 7.29
N ALA A 148 11.63 9.10 8.54
CA ALA A 148 12.37 8.58 9.68
C ALA A 148 12.70 7.08 9.55
N ASN A 149 11.88 6.33 8.81
CA ASN A 149 12.06 4.90 8.55
C ASN A 149 12.47 4.59 7.10
N LYS A 150 13.10 5.55 6.39
CA LYS A 150 13.40 5.40 4.95
C LYS A 150 14.21 4.14 4.62
N THR A 151 15.17 3.75 5.45
CA THR A 151 15.97 2.54 5.24
C THR A 151 15.09 1.30 5.22
N PHE A 152 14.15 1.20 6.17
CA PHE A 152 13.20 0.09 6.24
C PHE A 152 12.35 0.01 4.96
N PHE A 153 11.75 1.13 4.53
CA PHE A 153 10.92 1.13 3.32
C PHE A 153 11.73 0.90 2.03
N ASN A 154 12.94 1.47 1.93
CA ASN A 154 13.84 1.24 0.80
C ASN A 154 14.27 -0.24 0.70
N THR A 155 14.48 -0.93 1.83
CA THR A 155 14.68 -2.39 1.85
C THR A 155 13.46 -3.15 1.33
N LEU A 156 12.24 -2.71 1.68
CA LEU A 156 11.01 -3.33 1.16
C LEU A 156 10.79 -3.09 -0.34
N PHE A 157 11.07 -1.87 -0.84
CA PHE A 157 11.05 -1.60 -2.27
C PHE A 157 12.02 -2.51 -3.03
N ALA A 158 13.26 -2.62 -2.54
CA ALA A 158 14.28 -3.48 -3.13
C ALA A 158 13.87 -4.96 -3.11
N LYS A 159 13.32 -5.45 -1.98
CA LYS A 159 12.80 -6.82 -1.83
C LYS A 159 11.77 -7.16 -2.90
N HIS A 160 10.87 -6.24 -3.21
CA HIS A 160 9.83 -6.40 -4.23
C HIS A 160 10.29 -5.97 -5.65
N LYS A 161 11.57 -5.64 -5.83
CA LYS A 161 12.15 -5.11 -7.08
C LYS A 161 11.43 -3.88 -7.64
N ILE A 162 10.87 -3.05 -6.77
CA ILE A 162 10.24 -1.78 -7.10
C ILE A 162 11.35 -0.73 -7.18
N ASN A 163 11.54 -0.11 -8.35
CA ASN A 163 12.55 0.94 -8.53
C ASN A 163 12.04 2.29 -7.99
N TYR A 164 11.96 2.40 -6.66
CA TYR A 164 11.59 3.61 -5.93
C TYR A 164 12.49 3.78 -4.71
N ARG A 165 12.75 5.04 -4.34
CA ARG A 165 13.54 5.38 -3.15
C ARG A 165 12.96 6.61 -2.46
N ILE A 166 12.82 6.51 -1.14
CA ILE A 166 12.50 7.62 -0.22
C ILE A 166 13.79 8.31 0.22
#